data_AF-A0A955TD13-F1
#
_entry.id   AF-A0A955TD13-F1
#
_cell.length_a   1.000
_cell.length_b   1.000
_cell.length_c   1.000
_cell.angle_alpha   90.00
_cell.angle_beta   90.00
_cell.angle_gamma   90.00
#
_symmetry.space_group_name_H-M   'P 1'
#
loop_
_entity.id
_entity.type
_entity.pdbx_description
1 polymer ?
#
loop_
_entity_poly.entity_id
_entity_poly.type
_entity_poly.pdbx_seq_one_letter_code
_entity_poly.pdbx_strand_id
1 'polypeptide(L)'
;LHHVLYLLGKENVYSATIKWNYFVGGIFLLADFTPFFIQGVRQISVFPFWGVPGLVFHFCLIWWVGLVVFAHLLLIQAYAKERGLRRRQFLYLLIGSGIGYIGGASNYPLWYGIEILPYGTIGFAVYISIVAYTLLRFHWLEFSVYVEKGLSYFAILLFVSQPVYPMLLLAQKSLLGAINVRFSVVQLVLHLMTVVGVYQMKVGTKGAIARTILKGRELRTQALSKFSSKVANMHNIQDLGQAILETVGRSAGASKAAIFVLQVEENRYRAV
;
A
#
# COMPACT_ATOMS: atom_id res chain seq x y z
N LEU A 1 -4.78 1.99 -14.74
CA LEU A 1 -3.76 2.71 -15.52
C LEU A 1 -3.12 3.89 -14.76
N HIS A 2 -3.86 4.90 -14.32
CA HIS A 2 -3.26 6.11 -13.70
C HIS A 2 -2.31 5.79 -12.53
N HIS A 3 -2.72 4.94 -11.58
CA HIS A 3 -1.83 4.55 -10.46
C HIS A 3 -0.52 3.90 -10.93
N VAL A 4 -0.55 3.11 -12.02
CA VAL A 4 0.66 2.50 -12.60
C VAL A 4 1.56 3.57 -13.19
N LEU A 5 1.00 4.54 -13.91
CA LEU A 5 1.76 5.65 -14.48
C LEU A 5 2.42 6.50 -13.39
N TYR A 6 1.70 6.78 -12.31
CA TYR A 6 2.23 7.49 -11.15
C TYR A 6 3.38 6.72 -10.48
N LEU A 7 3.20 5.42 -10.23
CA LEU A 7 4.25 4.57 -9.62
C LEU A 7 5.49 4.43 -10.53
N LEU A 8 5.32 4.59 -11.84
CA LEU A 8 6.40 4.62 -12.82
C LEU A 8 7.05 5.99 -13.00
N GLY A 9 6.52 7.06 -12.37
CA GLY A 9 6.96 8.44 -12.57
C GLY A 9 6.73 8.94 -14.00
N LYS A 10 5.66 8.48 -14.65
CA LYS A 10 5.33 8.75 -16.06
C LYS A 10 4.04 9.57 -16.23
N GLU A 11 3.49 10.11 -15.15
CA GLU A 11 2.24 10.89 -15.15
C GLU A 11 2.32 12.15 -16.01
N ASN A 12 3.47 12.85 -16.03
CA ASN A 12 3.65 14.04 -16.85
C ASN A 12 3.70 13.67 -18.35
N VAL A 13 4.42 12.60 -18.68
CA VAL A 13 4.58 12.09 -20.05
C VAL A 13 3.24 11.62 -20.61
N TYR A 14 2.41 10.95 -19.80
CA TYR A 14 1.11 10.41 -20.21
C TYR A 14 -0.07 11.26 -19.73
N SER A 15 0.14 12.53 -19.41
CA SER A 15 -0.90 13.41 -18.85
C SER A 15 -2.12 13.53 -19.76
N ALA A 16 -1.90 13.62 -21.09
CA ALA A 16 -2.97 13.63 -22.08
C ALA A 16 -3.76 12.31 -22.08
N THR A 17 -3.07 11.18 -22.06
CA THR A 17 -3.70 9.84 -21.98
C THR A 17 -4.51 9.69 -20.68
N ILE A 18 -4.01 10.20 -19.56
CA ILE A 18 -4.73 10.18 -18.28
C ILE A 18 -6.01 11.02 -18.39
N LYS A 19 -5.92 12.27 -18.87
CA LYS A 19 -7.07 13.17 -19.05
C LYS A 19 -8.12 12.56 -19.99
N TRP A 20 -7.70 11.99 -21.12
CA TRP A 20 -8.58 11.31 -22.06
C TRP A 20 -9.33 10.15 -21.41
N ASN A 21 -8.64 9.32 -20.63
CA ASN A 21 -9.29 8.19 -19.95
C ASN A 21 -10.26 8.63 -18.86
N TYR A 22 -9.99 9.74 -18.17
CA TYR A 22 -10.97 10.32 -17.26
C TYR A 22 -12.20 10.87 -17.99
N PHE A 23 -12.00 11.51 -19.15
CA PHE A 23 -13.10 11.98 -19.99
C PHE A 23 -13.97 10.83 -20.48
N VAL A 24 -13.37 9.78 -21.05
CA VAL A 24 -14.07 8.57 -21.49
C VAL A 24 -14.79 7.88 -20.31
N GLY A 25 -14.14 7.79 -19.15
CA GLY A 25 -14.76 7.27 -17.93
C GLY A 25 -15.97 8.09 -17.48
N GLY A 26 -15.92 9.42 -17.64
CA GLY A 26 -17.05 10.31 -17.39
C GLY A 26 -18.23 10.05 -18.32
N ILE A 27 -17.97 9.79 -19.61
CA ILE A 27 -19.01 9.39 -20.57
C ILE A 27 -19.67 8.07 -20.15
N PHE A 28 -18.88 7.06 -19.78
CA PHE A 28 -19.43 5.79 -19.32
C PHE A 28 -20.24 5.94 -18.02
N LEU A 29 -19.80 6.78 -17.09
CA LEU A 29 -20.54 7.07 -15.86
C LEU A 29 -21.90 7.70 -16.16
N LEU A 30 -21.98 8.62 -17.12
CA LEU A 30 -23.25 9.19 -17.55
C LEU A 30 -24.14 8.17 -18.26
N ALA A 31 -23.54 7.28 -19.06
CA ALA A 31 -24.26 6.22 -19.76
C ALA A 31 -24.84 5.16 -18.82
N ASP A 32 -24.24 4.95 -17.64
CA ASP A 32 -24.67 3.97 -16.64
C ASP A 32 -26.14 4.16 -16.21
N PHE A 33 -26.65 5.40 -16.25
CA PHE A 33 -28.05 5.74 -15.98
C PHE A 33 -29.03 5.44 -17.14
N THR A 34 -28.55 4.85 -18.23
CA THR A 34 -29.34 4.63 -19.44
C THR A 34 -29.46 3.14 -19.78
N PRO A 35 -30.54 2.73 -20.48
CA PRO A 35 -30.67 1.36 -21.01
C PRO A 35 -29.54 0.96 -21.97
N PHE A 36 -28.78 1.93 -22.48
CA PHE A 36 -27.64 1.65 -23.36
C PHE A 36 -26.45 1.03 -22.62
N PHE A 37 -26.35 1.19 -21.30
CA PHE A 37 -25.30 0.58 -20.49
C PHE A 37 -25.81 -0.71 -19.82
N ILE A 38 -26.93 -0.65 -19.10
CA ILE A 38 -27.61 -1.84 -18.55
C ILE A 38 -29.03 -1.86 -19.10
N GLN A 39 -29.33 -2.80 -20.00
CA GLN A 39 -30.65 -2.90 -20.62
C GLN A 39 -31.73 -3.35 -19.63
N GLY A 40 -31.33 -4.13 -18.63
CA GLY A 40 -32.21 -4.68 -17.62
C GLY A 40 -31.50 -5.71 -16.78
N VAL A 41 -32.27 -6.48 -16.02
CA VAL A 41 -31.79 -7.59 -15.21
C VAL A 41 -32.52 -8.87 -15.58
N ARG A 42 -31.81 -10.00 -15.49
CA ARG A 42 -32.36 -11.34 -15.65
C ARG A 42 -31.86 -12.26 -14.54
N GLN A 43 -32.63 -13.30 -14.23
CA GLN A 43 -32.15 -14.38 -13.39
C GLN A 43 -31.18 -15.26 -14.20
N ILE A 44 -30.03 -15.60 -13.61
CA ILE A 44 -29.05 -16.53 -14.21
C ILE A 44 -28.26 -17.23 -13.12
N SER A 45 -28.07 -18.55 -13.26
CA SER A 45 -27.43 -19.39 -12.25
C SER A 45 -28.08 -19.19 -10.86
N VAL A 46 -27.28 -18.94 -9.84
CA VAL A 46 -27.71 -18.66 -8.46
C VAL A 46 -28.18 -17.22 -8.23
N PHE A 47 -28.05 -16.33 -9.22
CA PHE A 47 -28.31 -14.91 -9.05
C PHE A 47 -29.72 -14.54 -9.56
N PRO A 48 -30.63 -14.05 -8.68
CA PRO A 48 -31.97 -13.64 -9.08
C PRO A 48 -31.99 -12.39 -9.97
N PHE A 49 -30.98 -11.52 -9.81
CA PHE A 49 -30.86 -10.28 -10.58
C PHE A 49 -29.44 -10.12 -11.08
N TRP A 50 -29.24 -10.32 -12.38
CA TRP A 50 -27.96 -10.10 -13.07
C TRP A 50 -28.14 -9.18 -14.27
N GLY A 51 -27.19 -8.27 -14.49
CA GLY A 51 -27.27 -7.28 -15.56
C GLY A 51 -27.24 -7.91 -16.96
N VAL A 52 -28.06 -7.36 -17.85
CA VAL A 52 -28.00 -7.60 -19.30
C VAL A 52 -27.23 -6.45 -19.94
N PRO A 53 -26.11 -6.72 -20.63
CA PRO A 53 -25.25 -5.67 -21.14
C PRO A 53 -25.94 -4.92 -22.28
N GLY A 54 -25.97 -3.59 -22.19
CA GLY A 54 -26.35 -2.73 -23.31
C GLY A 54 -25.21 -2.49 -24.29
N LEU A 55 -25.51 -1.82 -25.41
CA LEU A 55 -24.53 -1.56 -26.47
C LEU A 55 -23.26 -0.85 -25.95
N VAL A 56 -23.42 0.14 -25.06
CA VAL A 56 -22.32 0.93 -24.50
C VAL A 56 -21.46 0.11 -23.53
N PHE A 57 -22.04 -0.88 -22.85
CA PHE A 57 -21.31 -1.76 -21.95
C PHE A 57 -20.19 -2.51 -22.67
N HIS A 58 -20.42 -2.95 -23.91
CA HIS A 58 -19.41 -3.64 -24.71
C HIS A 58 -18.20 -2.73 -25.01
N PHE A 59 -18.44 -1.47 -25.34
CA PHE A 59 -17.37 -0.48 -25.54
C PHE A 59 -16.63 -0.19 -24.24
N CYS A 60 -17.34 -0.10 -23.11
CA CYS A 60 -16.73 0.05 -21.80
C CYS A 60 -15.82 -1.15 -21.46
N LEU A 61 -16.27 -2.37 -21.76
CA LEU A 61 -15.49 -3.58 -21.51
C LEU A 61 -14.22 -3.61 -22.37
N ILE A 62 -14.31 -3.30 -23.67
CA ILE A 62 -13.14 -3.22 -24.55
C ILE A 62 -12.15 -2.16 -24.07
N TRP A 63 -12.65 -0.98 -23.72
CA TRP A 63 -11.83 0.10 -23.17
C TRP A 63 -11.13 -0.33 -21.87
N TRP A 64 -11.85 -0.97 -20.95
CA TRP A 64 -11.29 -1.49 -19.71
C TRP A 64 -10.20 -2.54 -19.96
N VAL A 65 -10.45 -3.54 -20.84
CA VAL A 65 -9.44 -4.55 -21.21
C VAL A 65 -8.20 -3.87 -21.80
N GLY A 66 -8.38 -2.89 -22.67
CA GLY A 66 -7.28 -2.10 -23.24
C GLY A 66 -6.44 -1.40 -22.17
N LEU A 67 -7.08 -0.81 -21.15
CA LEU A 67 -6.37 -0.19 -20.02
C LEU A 67 -5.61 -1.20 -19.17
N VAL A 68 -6.17 -2.39 -18.95
CA VAL A 68 -5.52 -3.47 -18.22
C VAL A 68 -4.27 -3.93 -18.96
N VAL A 69 -4.40 -4.25 -20.25
CA VAL A 69 -3.29 -4.69 -21.10
C VAL A 69 -2.21 -3.61 -21.15
N PHE A 70 -2.57 -2.36 -21.42
CA PHE A 70 -1.61 -1.27 -21.50
C PHE A 70 -0.85 -1.06 -20.17
N ALA A 71 -1.54 -1.14 -19.04
CA ALA A 71 -0.91 -1.07 -17.73
C ALA A 71 0.08 -2.24 -17.49
N HIS A 72 -0.27 -3.47 -17.90
CA HIS A 72 0.62 -4.63 -17.75
C HIS A 72 1.84 -4.54 -18.66
N LEU A 73 1.68 -4.08 -19.90
CA LEU A 73 2.81 -3.86 -20.81
C LEU A 73 3.80 -2.86 -20.22
N LEU A 74 3.32 -1.76 -19.63
CA LEU A 74 4.17 -0.79 -18.95
C LEU A 74 4.91 -1.40 -17.74
N LEU A 75 4.24 -2.25 -16.95
CA LEU A 75 4.85 -2.94 -15.81
C LEU A 75 5.89 -3.98 -16.25
N ILE A 76 5.63 -4.72 -17.33
CA ILE A 76 6.57 -5.70 -17.91
C ILE A 76 7.82 -4.97 -18.40
N GLN A 77 7.65 -3.86 -19.12
CA GLN A 77 8.78 -3.04 -19.58
C GLN A 77 9.60 -2.48 -18.41
N ALA A 78 8.93 -1.99 -17.36
CA ALA A 78 9.60 -1.49 -16.17
C ALA A 78 10.36 -2.60 -15.42
N TYR A 79 9.75 -3.78 -15.28
CA TYR A 79 10.37 -4.96 -14.70
C TYR A 79 11.63 -5.40 -15.46
N ALA A 80 11.60 -5.36 -16.79
CA ALA A 80 12.75 -5.71 -17.63
C ALA A 80 13.90 -4.69 -17.53
N LYS A 81 13.58 -3.40 -17.38
CA LYS A 81 14.57 -2.31 -17.34
C LYS A 81 15.23 -2.15 -15.97
N GLU A 82 14.49 -2.35 -14.89
CA GLU A 82 14.91 -2.01 -13.54
C GLU A 82 15.68 -3.16 -12.85
N ARG A 83 16.47 -2.84 -11.83
CA ARG A 83 17.25 -3.84 -11.05
C ARG A 83 17.02 -3.67 -9.55
N GLY A 84 17.40 -4.70 -8.78
CA GLY A 84 17.33 -4.68 -7.32
C GLY A 84 15.92 -4.49 -6.77
N LEU A 85 15.76 -3.52 -5.86
CA LEU A 85 14.51 -3.27 -5.13
C LEU A 85 13.35 -2.89 -6.06
N ARG A 86 13.59 -2.00 -7.03
CA ARG A 86 12.57 -1.53 -7.98
C ARG A 86 12.02 -2.66 -8.84
N ARG A 87 12.89 -3.55 -9.32
CA ARG A 87 12.46 -4.73 -10.07
C ARG A 87 11.50 -5.61 -9.27
N ARG A 88 11.77 -5.81 -7.97
CA ARG A 88 10.88 -6.58 -7.08
C ARG A 88 9.54 -5.87 -6.89
N GLN A 89 9.54 -4.56 -6.67
CA GLN A 89 8.30 -3.76 -6.56
C GLN A 89 7.39 -3.95 -7.78
N PHE A 90 7.94 -3.85 -9.00
CA PHE A 90 7.18 -4.05 -10.22
C PHE A 90 6.70 -5.49 -10.40
N LEU A 91 7.52 -6.48 -10.02
CA LEU A 91 7.12 -7.89 -10.08
C LEU A 91 5.92 -8.17 -9.18
N TYR A 92 5.93 -7.70 -7.93
CA TYR A 92 4.79 -7.87 -7.03
C TYR A 92 3.55 -7.13 -7.52
N LEU A 93 3.72 -5.91 -8.06
CA LEU A 93 2.60 -5.17 -8.62
C LEU A 93 1.97 -5.92 -9.80
N LEU A 94 2.80 -6.49 -10.69
CA LEU A 94 2.39 -7.26 -11.86
C LEU A 94 1.67 -8.56 -11.48
N ILE A 95 2.22 -9.32 -10.52
CA ILE A 95 1.58 -10.54 -10.02
C ILE A 95 0.25 -10.19 -9.35
N GLY A 96 0.27 -9.23 -8.43
CA GLY A 96 -0.93 -8.81 -7.72
C GLY A 96 -2.01 -8.31 -8.67
N SER A 97 -1.66 -7.41 -9.59
CA SER A 97 -2.62 -6.86 -10.54
C SER A 97 -3.11 -7.94 -11.50
N GLY A 98 -2.25 -8.85 -11.96
CA GLY A 98 -2.65 -9.98 -12.80
C GLY A 98 -3.71 -10.85 -12.13
N ILE A 99 -3.48 -11.25 -10.87
CA ILE A 99 -4.46 -12.00 -10.08
C ILE A 99 -5.77 -11.21 -9.92
N GLY A 100 -5.67 -9.91 -9.61
CA GLY A 100 -6.83 -9.04 -9.44
C GLY A 100 -7.67 -8.89 -10.71
N TYR A 101 -7.05 -8.64 -11.85
CA TYR A 101 -7.76 -8.45 -13.11
C TYR A 101 -8.29 -9.76 -13.70
N ILE A 102 -7.55 -10.87 -13.61
CA ILE A 102 -8.07 -12.19 -13.99
C ILE A 102 -9.27 -12.55 -13.11
N GLY A 103 -9.14 -12.31 -11.80
CA GLY A 103 -10.22 -12.48 -10.84
C GLY A 103 -11.44 -11.64 -11.17
N GLY A 104 -11.27 -10.36 -11.44
CA GLY A 104 -12.36 -9.48 -11.86
C GLY A 104 -12.95 -9.82 -13.23
N ALA A 105 -12.12 -10.33 -14.15
CA ALA A 105 -12.57 -10.75 -15.48
C ALA A 105 -13.56 -11.93 -15.41
N SER A 106 -13.48 -12.77 -14.36
CA SER A 106 -14.44 -13.86 -14.12
C SER A 106 -15.89 -13.37 -13.93
N ASN A 107 -16.11 -12.06 -13.76
CA ASN A 107 -17.44 -11.48 -13.63
C ASN A 107 -18.17 -11.32 -14.97
N TYR A 108 -17.44 -11.12 -16.08
CA TYR A 108 -18.05 -10.81 -17.37
C TYR A 108 -18.72 -11.99 -18.10
N PRO A 109 -18.29 -13.26 -18.01
CA PRO A 109 -18.97 -14.38 -18.65
C PRO A 109 -20.49 -14.44 -18.40
N LEU A 110 -20.92 -14.20 -17.15
CA LEU A 110 -22.34 -14.20 -16.77
C LEU A 110 -23.16 -13.10 -17.47
N TRP A 111 -22.57 -11.93 -17.73
CA TRP A 111 -23.23 -10.86 -18.51
C TRP A 111 -23.60 -11.34 -19.91
N TYR A 112 -22.82 -12.26 -20.48
CA TYR A 112 -23.03 -12.82 -21.81
C TYR A 112 -23.76 -14.18 -21.79
N GLY A 113 -24.24 -14.64 -20.63
CA GLY A 113 -25.00 -15.89 -20.51
C GLY A 113 -24.14 -17.14 -20.38
N ILE A 114 -22.84 -16.98 -20.18
CA ILE A 114 -21.92 -18.09 -19.94
C ILE A 114 -21.91 -18.35 -18.43
N GLU A 115 -22.29 -19.55 -18.00
CA GLU A 115 -22.49 -19.93 -16.60
C GLU A 115 -21.18 -20.17 -15.82
N ILE A 116 -20.26 -19.21 -15.86
CA ILE A 116 -19.06 -19.19 -15.02
C ILE A 116 -19.34 -18.25 -13.85
N LEU A 117 -19.48 -18.82 -12.66
CA LEU A 117 -19.67 -18.06 -11.42
C LEU A 117 -18.45 -17.17 -11.11
N PRO A 118 -18.65 -15.95 -10.58
CA PRO A 118 -17.60 -14.96 -10.41
C PRO A 118 -16.78 -15.22 -9.13
N TYR A 119 -16.45 -16.48 -8.83
CA TYR A 119 -15.63 -16.84 -7.66
C TYR A 119 -14.23 -16.22 -7.71
N GLY A 120 -13.74 -15.90 -8.91
CA GLY A 120 -12.48 -15.19 -9.12
C GLY A 120 -12.46 -13.79 -8.51
N THR A 121 -13.60 -13.20 -8.15
CA THR A 121 -13.67 -11.86 -7.54
C THR A 121 -12.85 -11.77 -6.24
N ILE A 122 -12.61 -12.89 -5.54
CA ILE A 122 -11.69 -12.96 -4.39
C ILE A 122 -10.26 -12.52 -4.73
N GLY A 123 -9.87 -12.61 -6.00
CA GLY A 123 -8.60 -12.12 -6.53
C GLY A 123 -8.38 -10.63 -6.30
N PHE A 124 -9.44 -9.82 -6.17
CA PHE A 124 -9.31 -8.41 -5.78
C PHE A 124 -8.76 -8.24 -4.36
N ALA A 125 -9.20 -9.06 -3.41
CA ALA A 125 -8.68 -9.03 -2.05
C ALA A 125 -7.18 -9.41 -2.03
N VAL A 126 -6.80 -10.41 -2.82
CA VAL A 126 -5.40 -10.82 -3.01
C VAL A 126 -4.59 -9.68 -3.64
N TYR A 127 -5.11 -9.04 -4.69
CA TYR A 127 -4.47 -7.89 -5.34
C TYR A 127 -4.21 -6.74 -4.36
N ILE A 128 -5.24 -6.30 -3.63
CA ILE A 128 -5.14 -5.22 -2.65
C ILE A 128 -4.10 -5.57 -1.57
N SER A 129 -4.11 -6.82 -1.10
CA SER A 129 -3.16 -7.31 -0.09
C SER A 129 -1.72 -7.28 -0.60
N ILE A 130 -1.47 -7.74 -1.83
CA ILE A 130 -0.14 -7.73 -2.44
C ILE A 130 0.34 -6.30 -2.69
N VAL A 131 -0.52 -5.41 -3.20
CA VAL A 131 -0.16 -4.01 -3.41
C VAL A 131 0.14 -3.32 -2.09
N ALA A 132 -0.71 -3.49 -1.07
CA ALA A 132 -0.49 -2.94 0.26
C ALA A 132 0.84 -3.45 0.85
N TYR A 133 1.08 -4.75 0.79
CA TYR A 133 2.36 -5.34 1.20
C TYR A 133 3.54 -4.71 0.43
N THR A 134 3.43 -4.54 -0.88
CA THR A 134 4.51 -3.98 -1.72
C THR A 134 4.81 -2.53 -1.35
N LEU A 135 3.78 -1.71 -1.18
CA LEU A 135 3.91 -0.30 -0.83
C LEU A 135 4.53 -0.13 0.56
N LEU A 136 4.09 -0.93 1.54
CA LEU A 136 4.58 -0.89 2.91
C LEU A 136 5.99 -1.49 3.02
N ARG A 137 6.18 -2.74 2.59
CA ARG A 137 7.45 -3.48 2.72
C ARG A 137 8.59 -2.81 1.99
N PHE A 138 8.34 -2.27 0.81
CA PHE A 138 9.38 -1.64 -0.02
C PHE A 138 9.41 -0.12 0.09
N HIS A 139 8.63 0.46 0.99
CA HIS A 139 8.60 1.90 1.28
C HIS A 139 8.51 2.76 0.00
N TRP A 140 7.65 2.31 -0.93
CA TRP A 140 7.56 2.95 -2.24
C TRP A 140 6.96 4.36 -2.14
N LEU A 141 6.19 4.61 -1.09
CA LEU A 141 5.66 5.94 -0.77
C LEU A 141 6.43 6.51 0.42
N GLU A 142 6.78 7.80 0.37
CA GLU A 142 7.54 8.48 1.43
C GLU A 142 6.88 8.34 2.82
N PHE A 143 5.55 8.22 2.85
CA PHE A 143 4.77 8.10 4.06
C PHE A 143 4.53 6.65 4.52
N SER A 144 5.08 5.64 3.83
CA SER A 144 4.84 4.21 4.12
C SER A 144 5.14 3.84 5.58
N VAL A 145 6.16 4.47 6.17
CA VAL A 145 6.53 4.26 7.58
C VAL A 145 5.42 4.73 8.52
N TYR A 146 4.75 5.83 8.20
CA TYR A 146 3.62 6.34 9.00
C TYR A 146 2.39 5.46 8.82
N VAL A 147 2.14 4.94 7.61
CA VAL A 147 1.03 4.00 7.36
C VAL A 147 1.25 2.70 8.09
N GLU A 148 2.47 2.13 8.05
CA GLU A 148 2.79 0.88 8.74
C GLU A 148 2.58 1.03 10.26
N LYS A 149 3.02 2.16 10.84
CA LYS A 149 2.81 2.49 12.25
C LYS A 149 1.31 2.64 12.58
N GLY A 150 0.57 3.39 11.75
CA GLY A 150 -0.86 3.64 11.94
C GLY A 150 -1.71 2.37 11.79
N LEU A 151 -1.45 1.57 10.76
CA LEU A 151 -2.16 0.33 10.46
C LEU A 151 -1.85 -0.75 11.50
N SER A 152 -0.60 -0.91 11.92
CA SER A 152 -0.24 -1.88 12.96
C SER A 152 -0.93 -1.54 14.28
N TYR A 153 -0.95 -0.26 14.64
CA TYR A 153 -1.62 0.19 15.85
C TYR A 153 -3.15 0.03 15.78
N PHE A 154 -3.75 0.37 14.63
CA PHE A 154 -5.16 0.14 14.37
C PHE A 154 -5.53 -1.34 14.40
N ALA A 155 -4.68 -2.22 13.83
CA ALA A 155 -4.88 -3.66 13.84
C ALA A 155 -4.82 -4.25 15.26
N ILE A 156 -3.83 -3.84 16.07
CA ILE A 156 -3.75 -4.25 17.48
C ILE A 156 -4.98 -3.75 18.25
N LEU A 157 -5.37 -2.49 18.03
CA LEU A 157 -6.53 -1.89 18.68
C LEU A 157 -7.81 -2.65 18.33
N LEU A 158 -8.05 -2.95 17.05
CA LEU A 158 -9.16 -3.77 16.61
C LEU A 158 -9.11 -5.17 17.23
N PHE A 159 -7.96 -5.84 17.19
CA PHE A 159 -7.83 -7.20 17.72
C PHE A 159 -8.14 -7.27 19.22
N VAL A 160 -7.69 -6.27 19.99
CA VAL A 160 -7.97 -6.16 21.42
C VAL A 160 -9.40 -5.69 21.70
N SER A 161 -9.97 -4.81 20.87
CA SER A 161 -11.31 -4.24 21.10
C SER A 161 -12.45 -5.14 20.63
N GLN A 162 -12.27 -5.91 19.56
CA GLN A 162 -13.29 -6.82 19.01
C GLN A 162 -13.88 -7.79 20.04
N PRO A 163 -13.13 -8.46 20.93
CA PRO A 163 -13.72 -9.35 21.93
C PRO A 163 -14.53 -8.60 23.01
N VAL A 164 -14.30 -7.30 23.20
CA VAL A 164 -14.97 -6.51 24.24
C VAL A 164 -16.47 -6.41 23.96
N TYR A 165 -16.87 -6.17 22.70
CA TYR A 165 -18.29 -5.97 22.39
C TYR A 165 -19.16 -7.23 22.61
N PRO A 166 -18.78 -8.43 22.13
CA PRO A 166 -19.45 -9.68 22.49
C PRO A 166 -19.47 -9.94 24.01
N MET A 167 -18.38 -9.64 24.71
CA MET A 167 -18.32 -9.78 26.17
C MET A 167 -19.32 -8.86 26.89
N LEU A 168 -19.49 -7.63 26.40
CA LEU A 168 -20.50 -6.71 26.92
C LEU A 168 -21.93 -7.21 26.63
N LEU A 169 -22.19 -7.82 25.46
CA LEU A 169 -23.50 -8.44 25.18
C LEU A 169 -23.77 -9.66 26.08
N LEU A 170 -22.74 -10.47 26.37
CA LEU A 170 -22.85 -11.59 27.32
C LEU A 170 -23.10 -11.09 28.75
N ALA A 171 -22.43 -10.02 29.17
CA ALA A 171 -22.67 -9.38 30.46
C ALA A 171 -24.10 -8.82 30.55
N GLN A 172 -24.58 -8.16 29.49
CA GLN A 172 -25.96 -7.70 29.38
C GLN A 172 -26.94 -8.86 29.56
N LYS A 173 -26.73 -9.98 28.87
CA LYS A 173 -27.57 -11.18 29.00
C LYS A 173 -27.51 -11.79 30.40
N SER A 174 -26.32 -11.85 31.02
CA SER A 174 -26.13 -12.43 32.36
C SER A 174 -26.75 -11.59 33.47
N LEU A 175 -26.69 -10.26 33.36
CA LEU A 175 -27.16 -9.34 34.40
C LEU A 175 -28.63 -8.96 34.24
N LEU A 176 -29.09 -8.75 33.01
CA LEU A 176 -30.45 -8.29 32.69
C LEU A 176 -31.36 -9.41 32.16
N GLY A 177 -30.85 -10.64 32.04
CA GLY A 177 -31.58 -11.81 31.54
C GLY A 177 -31.86 -11.82 30.03
N ALA A 178 -31.70 -10.69 29.34
CA ALA A 178 -31.98 -10.54 27.92
C ALA A 178 -31.05 -9.50 27.25
N ILE A 179 -30.93 -9.60 25.93
CA ILE A 179 -30.22 -8.62 25.11
C ILE A 179 -31.24 -7.62 24.57
N ASN A 180 -31.21 -6.40 25.08
CA ASN A 180 -32.01 -5.28 24.61
C ASN A 180 -31.26 -4.53 23.50
N VAL A 181 -31.82 -4.54 22.28
CA VAL A 181 -31.21 -3.96 21.07
C VAL A 181 -30.92 -2.47 21.19
N ARG A 182 -31.82 -1.67 21.77
CA ARG A 182 -31.63 -0.22 21.92
C ARG A 182 -30.41 0.06 22.80
N PHE A 183 -30.28 -0.69 23.90
CA PHE A 183 -29.14 -0.59 24.80
C PHE A 183 -27.84 -1.08 24.13
N SER A 184 -27.90 -2.17 23.36
CA SER A 184 -26.73 -2.68 22.62
C SER A 184 -26.20 -1.69 21.58
N VAL A 185 -27.07 -0.92 20.91
CA VAL A 185 -26.65 0.15 19.98
C VAL A 185 -25.93 1.27 20.74
N VAL A 186 -26.46 1.72 21.87
CA VAL A 186 -25.80 2.74 22.72
C VAL A 186 -24.42 2.24 23.19
N GLN A 187 -24.35 0.99 23.63
CA GLN A 187 -23.11 0.33 24.03
C GLN A 187 -22.09 0.25 22.87
N LEU A 188 -22.54 -0.06 21.66
CA LEU A 188 -21.68 -0.09 20.47
C LEU A 188 -21.10 1.29 20.16
N VAL A 189 -21.94 2.33 20.18
CA VAL A 189 -21.49 3.72 19.96
C VAL A 189 -20.46 4.12 21.01
N LEU A 190 -20.73 3.83 22.30
CA LEU A 190 -19.80 4.13 23.38
C LEU A 190 -18.47 3.37 23.21
N HIS A 191 -18.52 2.09 22.82
CA HIS A 191 -17.32 1.29 22.55
C HIS A 191 -16.51 1.86 21.37
N LEU A 192 -17.16 2.27 20.28
CA LEU A 192 -16.47 2.90 19.16
C LEU A 192 -15.83 4.24 19.58
N MET A 193 -16.52 5.04 20.41
CA MET A 193 -15.97 6.27 20.96
C MET A 193 -14.74 6.02 21.84
N THR A 194 -14.73 4.99 22.68
CA THR A 194 -13.55 4.66 23.50
C THR A 194 -12.39 4.17 22.65
N VAL A 195 -12.66 3.36 21.61
CA VAL A 195 -11.65 2.92 20.64
C VAL A 195 -11.02 4.13 19.93
N VAL A 196 -11.83 5.06 19.42
CA VAL A 196 -11.35 6.29 18.78
C VAL A 196 -10.58 7.18 19.76
N GLY A 197 -11.08 7.34 21.00
CA GLY A 197 -10.42 8.12 22.04
C GLY A 197 -9.04 7.56 22.39
N VAL A 198 -8.94 6.25 22.61
CA VAL A 198 -7.66 5.55 22.85
C VAL A 198 -6.72 5.72 21.65
N TYR A 199 -7.25 5.66 20.43
CA TYR A 199 -6.45 5.86 19.22
C TYR A 199 -5.84 7.28 19.17
N GLN A 200 -6.66 8.30 19.39
CA GLN A 200 -6.23 9.71 19.40
C GLN A 200 -5.18 9.99 20.48
N MET A 201 -5.34 9.42 21.69
CA MET A 201 -4.40 9.60 22.80
C MET A 201 -2.98 9.06 22.49
N LYS A 202 -2.87 7.95 21.73
CA LYS A 202 -1.55 7.40 21.37
C LYS A 202 -0.90 8.07 20.15
N VAL A 203 -1.68 8.68 19.26
CA VAL A 203 -1.12 9.51 18.16
C VAL A 203 -0.41 10.76 18.72
N GLY A 204 -0.69 11.16 19.97
CA GLY A 204 0.07 12.17 20.72
C GLY A 204 1.37 11.67 21.37
N THR A 205 1.58 10.37 21.51
CA THR A 205 2.77 9.77 22.18
C THR A 205 3.85 9.31 21.19
N LYS A 206 3.98 10.01 20.04
CA LYS A 206 4.97 9.73 18.98
C LYS A 206 6.41 9.58 19.49
N GLY A 207 6.74 10.17 20.64
CA GLY A 207 8.09 10.16 21.19
C GLY A 207 8.47 8.93 22.04
N ALA A 208 7.55 8.23 22.70
CA ALA A 208 7.92 7.22 23.71
C ALA A 208 8.05 5.81 23.12
N ILE A 209 7.05 5.36 22.36
CA ILE A 209 7.00 4.00 21.81
C ILE A 209 7.98 3.83 20.64
N ALA A 210 8.16 4.88 19.83
CA ALA A 210 9.15 4.89 18.75
C ALA A 210 10.59 4.69 19.27
N ARG A 211 10.90 5.19 20.46
CA ARG A 211 12.23 5.02 21.09
C ARG A 211 12.49 3.60 21.61
N THR A 212 11.46 2.82 21.91
CA THR A 212 11.62 1.47 22.47
C THR A 212 11.51 0.37 21.42
N ILE A 213 10.66 0.55 20.39
CA ILE A 213 10.36 -0.50 19.39
C ILE A 213 11.11 -0.29 18.06
N LEU A 214 11.48 0.94 17.67
CA LEU A 214 12.04 1.26 16.35
C LEU A 214 13.53 1.66 16.35
N LYS A 215 14.22 1.38 17.46
CA LYS A 215 15.59 1.82 17.77
C LYS A 215 16.66 1.48 16.71
N GLY A 216 16.41 0.54 15.79
CA GLY A 216 17.44 0.06 14.86
C GLY A 216 17.60 0.84 13.55
N ARG A 217 16.54 1.44 12.98
CA ARG A 217 16.54 1.82 11.55
C ARG A 217 16.29 3.31 11.28
N GLU A 218 15.43 3.96 12.07
CA GLU A 218 15.19 5.41 12.00
C GLU A 218 16.42 6.20 12.51
N LEU A 219 17.07 5.68 13.55
CA LEU A 219 18.39 6.14 14.00
C LEU A 219 19.47 5.95 12.92
N ARG A 220 19.37 4.91 12.09
CA ARG A 220 20.37 4.62 11.06
C ARG A 220 20.25 5.56 9.86
N THR A 221 19.03 5.85 9.39
CA THR A 221 18.80 6.84 8.33
C THR A 221 19.08 8.27 8.79
N GLN A 222 18.68 8.63 10.02
CA GLN A 222 19.06 9.93 10.59
C GLN A 222 20.57 10.04 10.81
N ALA A 223 21.24 8.99 11.30
CA ALA A 223 22.70 8.96 11.44
C ALA A 223 23.38 9.10 10.08
N LEU A 224 22.91 8.41 9.03
CA LEU A 224 23.46 8.51 7.67
C LEU A 224 23.26 9.90 7.06
N SER A 225 22.07 10.49 7.23
CA SER A 225 21.75 11.84 6.76
C SER A 225 22.60 12.90 7.46
N LYS A 226 22.70 12.81 8.79
CA LYS A 226 23.51 13.72 9.61
C LYS A 226 24.99 13.57 9.26
N PHE A 227 25.47 12.34 9.09
CA PHE A 227 26.80 12.03 8.60
C PHE A 227 27.04 12.63 7.21
N SER A 228 26.15 12.43 6.24
CA SER A 228 26.28 12.98 4.87
C SER A 228 26.31 14.51 4.86
N SER A 229 25.52 15.17 5.71
CA SER A 229 25.55 16.64 5.83
C SER A 229 26.85 17.13 6.48
N LYS A 230 27.39 16.37 7.44
CA LYS A 230 28.64 16.69 8.13
C LYS A 230 29.83 16.53 7.18
N VAL A 231 29.81 15.46 6.38
CA VAL A 231 30.77 15.18 5.30
C VAL A 231 30.74 16.27 4.22
N ALA A 232 29.56 16.72 3.79
CA ALA A 232 29.44 17.74 2.74
C ALA A 232 30.06 19.10 3.12
N ASN A 233 30.20 19.38 4.41
CA ASN A 233 30.81 20.61 4.91
C ASN A 233 32.29 20.44 5.32
N MET A 234 32.81 19.21 5.32
CA MET A 234 34.20 18.93 5.69
C MET A 234 35.13 19.14 4.50
N HIS A 235 36.10 20.03 4.66
CA HIS A 235 37.08 20.35 3.63
C HIS A 235 38.43 19.64 3.86
N ASN A 236 38.59 18.93 4.99
CA ASN A 236 39.81 18.20 5.34
C ASN A 236 39.56 16.68 5.37
N ILE A 237 40.43 15.93 4.69
CA ILE A 237 40.43 14.46 4.63
C ILE A 237 40.61 13.82 6.02
N GLN A 238 41.33 14.49 6.92
CA GLN A 238 41.53 14.02 8.29
C GLN A 238 40.22 14.02 9.09
N ASP A 239 39.49 15.13 9.05
CA ASP A 239 38.20 15.28 9.72
C ASP A 239 37.15 14.30 9.15
N LEU A 240 37.22 14.05 7.84
CA LEU A 240 36.38 13.07 7.15
C LEU A 240 36.67 11.64 7.63
N GLY A 241 37.94 11.25 7.69
CA GLY A 241 38.36 9.93 8.16
C GLY A 241 37.93 9.68 9.60
N GLN A 242 38.13 10.67 10.48
CA GLN A 242 37.73 10.58 11.88
C GLN A 242 36.21 10.48 12.04
N ALA A 243 35.44 11.22 11.26
CA ALA A 243 33.98 11.14 11.27
C ALA A 243 33.45 9.79 10.76
N ILE A 244 34.09 9.20 9.74
CA ILE A 244 33.77 7.84 9.26
C ILE A 244 34.08 6.82 10.36
N LEU A 245 35.25 6.91 10.99
CA LEU A 245 35.66 6.00 12.07
C LEU A 245 34.70 6.06 13.27
N GLU A 246 34.29 7.25 13.70
CA GLU A 246 33.32 7.39 14.78
C GLU A 246 31.95 6.82 14.41
N THR A 247 31.48 7.07 13.18
CA THR A 247 30.13 6.70 12.76
C THR A 247 30.05 5.21 12.43
N VAL A 248 30.97 4.70 11.61
CA VAL A 248 31.02 3.31 11.17
C VAL A 248 31.59 2.41 12.26
N GLY A 249 32.66 2.82 12.95
CA GLY A 249 33.27 2.02 14.02
C GLY A 249 32.31 1.77 15.19
N ARG A 250 31.62 2.81 15.69
CA ARG A 250 30.61 2.64 16.75
C ARG A 250 29.38 1.87 16.26
N SER A 251 28.91 2.11 15.04
CA SER A 251 27.71 1.44 14.53
C SER A 251 27.95 -0.04 14.19
N ALA A 252 29.18 -0.42 13.82
CA ALA A 252 29.58 -1.79 13.53
C ALA A 252 29.96 -2.59 14.79
N GLY A 253 30.06 -1.95 15.96
CA GLY A 253 30.49 -2.60 17.20
C GLY A 253 31.96 -3.06 17.17
N ALA A 254 32.78 -2.47 16.30
CA ALA A 254 34.17 -2.86 16.16
C ALA A 254 35.01 -2.28 17.31
N SER A 255 35.85 -3.12 17.93
CA SER A 255 36.77 -2.70 19.01
C SER A 255 37.98 -1.93 18.49
N LYS A 256 38.33 -2.08 17.21
CA LYS A 256 39.40 -1.35 16.52
C LYS A 256 38.98 -1.09 15.07
N ALA A 257 39.22 0.13 14.58
CA ALA A 257 39.03 0.51 13.19
C ALA A 257 40.11 1.54 12.82
N ALA A 258 40.58 1.49 11.58
CA ALA A 258 41.55 2.45 11.03
C ALA A 258 41.21 2.72 9.57
N ILE A 259 41.43 3.95 9.11
CA ILE A 259 41.30 4.33 7.70
C ILE A 259 42.68 4.63 7.15
N PHE A 260 42.99 4.10 5.98
CA PHE A 260 44.24 4.35 5.30
C PHE A 260 43.96 5.19 4.05
N VAL A 261 44.69 6.30 3.91
CA VAL A 261 44.63 7.18 2.74
C VAL A 261 45.94 7.06 1.98
N LEU A 262 45.84 6.87 0.66
CA LEU A 262 47.00 6.82 -0.23
C LEU A 262 47.57 8.23 -0.42
N GLN A 263 48.83 8.41 -0.02
CA GLN A 263 49.63 9.58 -0.37
C GLN A 263 50.22 9.33 -1.76
N VAL A 264 49.66 9.97 -2.79
CA VAL A 264 50.02 9.72 -4.21
C VAL A 264 51.49 10.07 -4.47
N GLU A 265 52.01 11.12 -3.84
CA GLU A 265 53.41 11.56 -4.00
C GLU A 265 54.41 10.56 -3.42
N GLU A 266 54.08 9.94 -2.29
CA GLU A 266 54.97 9.00 -1.59
C GLU A 266 54.71 7.53 -1.94
N ASN A 267 53.65 7.26 -2.73
CA ASN A 267 53.12 5.92 -3.03
C ASN A 267 52.96 5.03 -1.78
N ARG A 268 52.54 5.63 -0.67
CA ARG A 268 52.39 4.97 0.64
C ARG A 268 51.03 5.28 1.25
N TYR A 269 50.51 4.30 1.97
CA TYR A 269 49.29 4.48 2.76
C TYR A 269 49.65 5.06 4.13
N ARG A 270 48.94 6.13 4.52
CA ARG A 270 49.04 6.70 5.86
C ARG A 270 47.72 6.53 6.58
N ALA A 271 47.79 6.12 7.85
CA ALA A 271 46.60 6.03 8.69
C ALA A 271 46.09 7.44 9.01
N VAL A 272 44.76 7.57 8.97
CA VAL A 272 43.99 8.74 9.40
C VAL A 272 43.18 8.37 10.63
#